data_AF-A0A5D2CN28-F1
#
_entry.id   AF-A0A5D2CN28-F1
#
_cell.length_a   1.000
_cell.length_b   1.000
_cell.length_c   1.000
_cell.angle_alpha   90.00
_cell.angle_beta   90.00
_cell.angle_gamma   90.00
#
_symmetry.space_group_name_H-M   'P 1'
#
loop_
_entity.id
_entity.type
_entity.pdbx_description
1 polymer ?
#
loop_
_entity_poly.entity_id
_entity_poly.type
_entity_poly.pdbx_seq_one_letter_code
_entity_poly.pdbx_strand_id
1 'polypeptide(L)'
;MGTFGYLAPEYASSGKLTDRSDVYSFGVVLLELITGRKPVDPTRPLGDESLVEWARPLLIQALEAGNFGELIDPRLEKRYVEIELFRMIEAAAACVRHSAAKRPRMALVVRALDFEGDPDLSVA
;
A
#
# COMPACT_ATOMS: atom_id res chain seq x y z
N MET A 1 21.52 -2.58 5.53
CA MET A 1 21.19 -3.14 4.21
C MET A 1 19.67 -3.27 4.13
N GLY A 2 19.04 -2.91 3.02
CA GLY A 2 17.59 -3.05 2.84
C GLY A 2 17.25 -4.18 1.86
N THR A 3 15.98 -4.61 1.85
CA THR A 3 15.50 -5.72 1.00
C THR A 3 14.97 -5.19 -0.32
N PHE A 4 15.46 -5.76 -1.43
CA PHE A 4 15.02 -5.40 -2.79
C PHE A 4 13.49 -5.57 -2.91
N GLY A 5 12.82 -4.57 -3.50
CA GLY A 5 11.36 -4.49 -3.55
C GLY A 5 10.72 -3.54 -2.53
N TYR A 6 11.35 -3.33 -1.38
CA TYR A 6 10.87 -2.42 -0.34
C TYR A 6 11.58 -1.06 -0.36
N LEU A 7 12.65 -0.94 -1.14
CA LEU A 7 13.51 0.24 -1.13
C LEU A 7 12.80 1.45 -1.73
N ALA A 8 12.74 2.53 -0.96
CA ALA A 8 12.32 3.82 -1.48
C ALA A 8 13.28 4.29 -2.61
N PRO A 9 12.78 4.94 -3.67
CA PRO A 9 13.61 5.38 -4.80
C PRO A 9 14.79 6.26 -4.40
N GLU A 10 14.59 7.14 -3.40
CA GLU A 10 15.66 8.00 -2.89
C GLU A 10 16.67 7.24 -2.02
N TYR A 11 16.26 6.17 -1.34
CA TYR A 11 17.18 5.34 -0.58
C TYR A 11 18.04 4.48 -1.51
N ALA A 12 17.45 3.94 -2.58
CA ALA A 12 18.17 3.19 -3.61
C ALA A 12 19.23 4.04 -4.33
N SER A 13 18.96 5.33 -4.56
CA SER A 13 19.89 6.23 -5.25
C SER A 13 20.93 6.89 -4.34
N SER A 14 20.54 7.29 -3.11
CA SER A 14 21.42 8.06 -2.22
C SER A 14 22.04 7.27 -1.07
N GLY A 15 21.52 6.07 -0.78
CA GLY A 15 21.90 5.27 0.40
C GLY A 15 21.48 5.89 1.74
N LYS A 16 20.71 6.99 1.74
CA LYS A 16 20.28 7.67 2.97
C LYS A 16 18.98 7.09 3.51
N LEU A 17 19.07 6.45 4.67
CA LEU A 17 17.90 6.02 5.42
C LEU A 17 17.20 7.23 6.03
N THR A 18 15.88 7.31 5.89
CA THR A 18 15.05 8.37 6.46
C THR A 18 13.77 7.77 7.04
N ASP A 19 13.09 8.54 7.91
CA ASP A 19 11.73 8.23 8.33
C ASP A 19 10.79 8.01 7.13
N ARG A 20 11.02 8.73 6.02
CA ARG A 20 10.23 8.60 4.79
C ARG A 20 10.52 7.35 3.98
N SER A 21 11.73 6.79 4.06
CA SER A 21 12.02 5.50 3.43
C SER A 21 11.34 4.34 4.16
N ASP A 22 11.18 4.45 5.48
CA ASP A 22 10.44 3.48 6.28
C ASP A 22 8.95 3.53 5.95
N VAL A 23 8.38 4.74 5.80
CA VAL A 23 6.99 4.93 5.34
C VAL A 23 6.76 4.26 3.99
N TYR A 24 7.68 4.42 3.04
CA TYR A 24 7.56 3.79 1.73
C TYR A 24 7.56 2.26 1.84
N SER A 25 8.51 1.71 2.60
CA SER A 25 8.63 0.27 2.83
C SER A 25 7.36 -0.30 3.47
N PHE A 26 6.76 0.43 4.42
CA PHE A 26 5.46 0.07 5.00
C PHE A 26 4.32 0.11 3.97
N GLY A 27 4.31 1.11 3.09
CA GLY A 27 3.37 1.17 1.97
C GLY A 27 3.44 -0.05 1.06
N VAL A 28 4.65 -0.57 0.80
CA VAL A 28 4.83 -1.83 0.04
C VAL A 28 4.21 -3.01 0.79
N VAL A 29 4.41 -3.11 2.11
CA VAL A 29 3.78 -4.15 2.93
C VAL A 29 2.25 -4.08 2.88
N LEU A 30 1.67 -2.87 2.94
CA LEU A 30 0.22 -2.72 2.77
C LEU A 30 -0.25 -3.22 1.40
N LEU A 31 0.49 -2.93 0.33
CA LEU A 31 0.17 -3.47 -1.00
C LEU A 31 0.29 -4.99 -1.06
N GLU A 32 1.27 -5.61 -0.40
CA GLU A 32 1.36 -7.07 -0.32
C GLU A 32 0.13 -7.68 0.35
N LEU A 33 -0.35 -7.06 1.44
CA LEU A 33 -1.53 -7.51 2.16
C LEU A 33 -2.81 -7.35 1.34
N ILE A 34 -2.96 -6.23 0.63
CA ILE A 34 -4.14 -5.96 -0.22
C ILE A 34 -4.17 -6.92 -1.42
N THR A 35 -3.02 -7.13 -2.06
CA THR A 35 -2.94 -7.78 -3.38
C THR A 35 -2.59 -9.26 -3.32
N GLY A 36 -2.02 -9.72 -2.20
CA GLY A 36 -1.48 -11.07 -2.05
C GLY A 36 -0.23 -11.33 -2.92
N ARG A 37 0.33 -10.30 -3.56
CA ARG A 37 1.49 -10.41 -4.44
C ARG A 37 2.78 -10.13 -3.68
N LYS A 38 3.88 -10.73 -4.15
CA LYS A 38 5.22 -10.41 -3.67
C LYS A 38 5.65 -9.02 -4.17
N PRO A 39 6.48 -8.27 -3.43
CA PRO A 39 6.98 -6.96 -3.84
C PRO A 39 7.77 -7.01 -5.14
N VAL A 40 8.50 -8.11 -5.32
CA VAL A 40 9.24 -8.45 -6.53
C VAL A 40 8.94 -9.89 -6.90
N ASP A 41 8.47 -10.11 -8.12
CA ASP A 41 8.17 -11.43 -8.67
C ASP A 41 8.76 -11.56 -10.07
N PRO A 42 9.93 -12.20 -10.22
CA PRO A 42 10.60 -12.34 -11.52
C PRO A 42 9.89 -13.30 -12.48
N THR A 43 8.83 -13.99 -12.02
CA THR A 43 8.01 -14.85 -12.87
C THR A 43 6.91 -14.08 -13.61
N ARG A 44 6.72 -12.80 -13.27
CA ARG A 44 5.77 -11.91 -13.93
C ARG A 44 6.32 -11.38 -15.27
N PRO A 45 5.44 -10.90 -16.18
CA PRO A 45 5.86 -10.23 -17.39
C PRO A 45 6.80 -9.05 -17.12
N LEU A 46 7.64 -8.73 -18.09
CA LEU A 46 8.56 -7.60 -18.03
C LEU A 46 7.76 -6.29 -17.80
N GLY A 47 8.14 -5.52 -16.78
CA GLY A 47 7.45 -4.31 -16.36
C GLY A 47 6.46 -4.51 -15.20
N ASP A 48 6.03 -5.76 -14.95
CA ASP A 48 5.12 -6.13 -13.86
C ASP A 48 5.84 -6.84 -12.70
N GLU A 49 7.18 -6.97 -12.77
CA GLU A 49 7.93 -7.64 -11.70
C GLU A 49 7.86 -6.86 -10.39
N SER A 50 7.76 -5.54 -10.45
CA SER A 50 7.61 -4.67 -9.27
C SER A 50 6.15 -4.47 -8.91
N LEU A 51 5.79 -4.86 -7.69
CA LEU A 51 4.45 -4.66 -7.14
C LEU A 51 4.03 -3.18 -7.18
N VAL A 52 4.93 -2.27 -6.81
CA VAL A 52 4.61 -0.83 -6.75
C VAL A 52 4.34 -0.27 -8.13
N GLU A 53 5.16 -0.63 -9.13
CA GLU A 53 4.99 -0.13 -10.49
C GLU A 53 3.73 -0.70 -11.15
N TRP A 54 3.45 -1.99 -10.96
CA TRP A 54 2.20 -2.62 -11.39
C TRP A 54 0.97 -2.01 -10.70
N ALA A 55 1.03 -1.77 -9.39
CA ALA A 55 -0.11 -1.27 -8.63
C ALA A 55 -0.39 0.22 -8.87
N ARG A 56 0.61 1.02 -9.24
CA ARG A 56 0.50 2.48 -9.39
C ARG A 56 -0.67 2.95 -10.29
N PRO A 57 -0.86 2.44 -11.52
CA PRO A 57 -2.02 2.82 -12.33
C PRO A 57 -3.35 2.39 -11.70
N LEU A 58 -3.40 1.20 -11.09
CA LEU A 58 -4.61 0.67 -10.45
C LEU A 58 -4.99 1.46 -9.19
N LEU A 59 -4.00 1.94 -8.42
CA LEU A 59 -4.23 2.82 -7.28
C LEU A 59 -4.87 4.13 -7.72
N ILE A 60 -4.42 4.73 -8.84
CA ILE A 60 -5.03 5.95 -9.39
C ILE A 60 -6.48 5.68 -9.75
N GLN A 61 -6.74 4.60 -10.50
CA GLN A 61 -8.09 4.20 -10.87
C GLN A 61 -8.99 3.93 -9.66
N ALA A 62 -8.46 3.25 -8.63
CA ALA A 62 -9.19 2.96 -7.40
C ALA A 62 -9.60 4.24 -6.66
N LEU A 63 -8.69 5.22 -6.58
CA LEU A 63 -8.93 6.49 -5.90
C LEU A 63 -9.86 7.42 -6.67
N GLU A 64 -9.84 7.39 -8.01
CA GLU A 64 -10.66 8.26 -8.85
C GLU A 64 -12.05 7.68 -9.14
N ALA A 65 -12.13 6.39 -9.43
CA ALA A 65 -13.35 5.72 -9.89
C ALA A 65 -13.97 4.80 -8.83
N GLY A 66 -13.32 4.61 -7.67
CA GLY A 66 -13.79 3.68 -6.64
C GLY A 66 -13.68 2.21 -7.03
N ASN A 67 -13.03 1.87 -8.15
CA ASN A 67 -12.88 0.51 -8.63
C ASN A 67 -11.50 -0.04 -8.26
N PHE A 68 -11.45 -0.89 -7.25
CA PHE A 68 -10.23 -1.54 -6.75
C PHE A 68 -10.23 -3.06 -6.97
N GLY A 69 -11.17 -3.61 -7.77
CA GLY A 69 -11.32 -5.06 -7.93
C GLY A 69 -10.05 -5.78 -8.42
N GLU A 70 -9.27 -5.14 -9.29
CA GLU A 70 -8.01 -5.69 -9.82
C GLU A 70 -6.83 -5.64 -8.83
N LEU A 71 -6.92 -4.80 -7.80
CA LEU A 71 -5.91 -4.71 -6.74
C LEU A 71 -6.07 -5.82 -5.69
N ILE A 72 -7.27 -6.33 -5.48
CA ILE A 72 -7.56 -7.17 -4.33
C ILE A 72 -7.09 -8.61 -4.56
N ASP A 73 -6.49 -9.21 -3.54
CA ASP A 73 -6.18 -10.64 -3.52
C ASP A 73 -7.45 -11.46 -3.76
N PRO A 74 -7.54 -12.24 -4.86
CA PRO A 74 -8.70 -13.07 -5.15
C PRO A 74 -9.03 -14.07 -4.04
N ARG A 75 -8.04 -14.47 -3.23
CA ARG A 75 -8.21 -15.41 -2.10
C ARG A 75 -8.99 -14.83 -0.93
N LEU A 76 -9.16 -13.50 -0.88
CA LEU A 76 -10.04 -12.88 0.11
C LEU A 76 -11.51 -13.20 -0.17
N GLU A 77 -11.89 -13.51 -1.41
CA GLU A 77 -13.25 -13.94 -1.77
C GLU A 77 -14.34 -12.94 -1.31
N LYS A 78 -14.07 -11.63 -1.41
CA LYS A 78 -14.93 -10.55 -0.91
C LYS A 78 -15.19 -10.56 0.61
N ARG A 79 -14.37 -11.28 1.39
CA ARG A 79 -14.41 -11.29 2.85
C ARG A 79 -13.55 -10.17 3.43
N TYR A 80 -13.99 -8.94 3.20
CA TYR A 80 -13.38 -7.74 3.76
C TYR A 80 -14.45 -6.66 3.94
N VAL A 81 -14.18 -5.70 4.82
CA VAL A 81 -15.01 -4.51 4.97
C VAL A 81 -14.54 -3.49 3.92
N GLU A 82 -15.41 -3.14 2.96
CA GLU A 82 -15.04 -2.28 1.83
C GLU A 82 -14.47 -0.92 2.26
N ILE A 83 -15.03 -0.30 3.30
CA ILE A 83 -14.55 0.99 3.81
C ILE A 83 -13.13 0.88 4.39
N GLU A 84 -12.84 -0.18 5.15
CA GLU A 84 -11.50 -0.40 5.72
C GLU A 84 -10.48 -0.74 4.64
N LEU A 85 -10.88 -1.53 3.65
CA LEU A 85 -10.02 -1.85 2.51
C LEU A 85 -9.70 -0.59 1.69
N PHE A 86 -10.69 0.26 1.43
CA PHE A 86 -10.48 1.51 0.71
C PHE A 86 -9.50 2.43 1.45
N ARG A 87 -9.63 2.57 2.77
CA ARG A 87 -8.67 3.33 3.58
C ARG A 87 -7.26 2.75 3.53
N MET A 88 -7.16 1.42 3.56
CA MET A 88 -5.87 0.75 3.45
C MET A 88 -5.22 1.00 2.08
N ILE A 89 -6.02 1.03 1.01
CA ILE A 89 -5.58 1.42 -0.34
C ILE A 89 -5.12 2.88 -0.38
N GLU A 90 -5.87 3.81 0.21
CA GLU A 90 -5.48 5.22 0.33
C GLU A 90 -4.16 5.40 1.07
N ALA A 91 -4.01 4.72 2.22
CA ALA A 91 -2.81 4.74 3.02
C ALA A 91 -1.61 4.18 2.24
N ALA A 92 -1.78 3.03 1.58
CA ALA A 92 -0.76 2.42 0.74
C ALA A 92 -0.33 3.36 -0.39
N ALA A 93 -1.28 3.91 -1.15
CA ALA A 93 -1.04 4.83 -2.26
C ALA A 93 -0.29 6.11 -1.81
N ALA A 94 -0.64 6.66 -0.64
CA ALA A 94 0.05 7.81 -0.07
C ALA A 94 1.51 7.47 0.35
N CYS A 95 1.72 6.27 0.91
CA CYS A 95 3.03 5.82 1.38
C CYS A 95 4.01 5.53 0.23
N VAL A 96 3.55 4.92 -0.87
CA VAL A 96 4.42 4.54 -2.01
C VAL A 96 4.63 5.65 -3.05
N ARG A 97 4.35 6.90 -2.69
CA ARG A 97 4.63 8.05 -3.55
C ARG A 97 6.13 8.17 -3.83
N HIS A 98 6.49 8.41 -5.09
CA HIS A 98 7.90 8.52 -5.49
C HIS A 98 8.62 9.66 -4.74
N SER A 99 7.96 10.81 -4.57
CA SER A 99 8.50 11.92 -3.78
C SER A 99 8.33 11.67 -2.28
N ALA A 100 9.45 11.54 -1.56
CA ALA A 100 9.48 11.38 -0.10
C ALA A 100 8.74 12.49 0.65
N ALA A 101 8.80 13.74 0.15
CA ALA A 101 8.12 14.88 0.75
C ALA A 101 6.58 14.78 0.67
N LYS A 102 6.05 14.04 -0.31
CA LYS A 102 4.60 13.84 -0.49
C LYS A 102 4.05 12.66 0.31
N ARG A 103 4.91 11.87 0.95
CA ARG A 103 4.48 10.76 1.81
C ARG A 103 3.94 11.32 3.13
N PRO A 104 3.03 10.63 3.84
CA PRO A 104 2.61 10.99 5.19
C PRO A 104 3.68 10.60 6.23
N ARG A 105 3.59 11.18 7.43
CA ARG A 105 4.36 10.69 8.59
C ARG A 105 3.70 9.40 9.10
N MET A 106 4.45 8.47 9.70
CA MET A 106 3.86 7.23 10.22
C MET A 106 2.71 7.46 11.20
N ALA A 107 2.75 8.51 12.03
CA ALA A 107 1.64 8.85 12.90
C ALA A 107 0.33 9.19 12.16
N LEU A 108 0.41 9.72 10.92
CA LEU A 108 -0.76 9.92 10.07
C LEU A 108 -1.23 8.60 9.45
N VAL A 109 -0.30 7.71 9.10
CA VAL A 109 -0.62 6.39 8.55
C VAL A 109 -1.38 5.56 9.59
N VAL A 110 -0.90 5.52 10.84
CA VAL A 110 -1.59 4.83 11.94
C VAL A 110 -3.00 5.38 12.10
N ARG A 111 -3.17 6.71 12.21
CA ARG A 111 -4.51 7.31 12.33
C ARG A 111 -5.46 7.00 11.18
N ALA A 112 -4.93 6.81 9.96
CA ALA A 112 -5.75 6.43 8.82
C ALA A 112 -6.23 4.96 8.90
N LEU A 113 -5.47 4.10 9.56
CA LEU A 113 -5.76 2.66 9.73
C LEU A 113 -6.49 2.35 11.05
N ASP A 114 -6.36 3.20 12.06
CA ASP A 114 -6.86 3.01 13.43
C ASP A 114 -8.30 3.53 13.62
N PHE A 115 -9.06 3.68 12.54
CA PHE A 115 -10.44 4.11 12.66
C PHE A 115 -11.27 2.96 13.21
N GLU A 116 -11.50 2.96 14.52
CA GLU A 116 -12.55 2.18 15.15
C GLU A 116 -13.90 2.60 14.53
N GLY A 117 -14.38 1.81 13.56
CA GLY A 117 -15.81 1.72 13.37
C GLY A 117 -16.40 1.21 14.68
N ASP A 118 -17.11 2.09 15.38
CA ASP A 118 -17.78 1.81 16.65
C ASP A 118 -18.36 0.38 16.63
N PRO A 119 -17.92 -0.55 17.50
CA PRO A 119 -18.54 -1.85 17.58
C PRO A 119 -19.97 -1.63 18.05
N ASP A 120 -20.92 -2.01 17.21
CA ASP A 120 -22.36 -2.04 17.47
C ASP A 120 -22.66 -2.27 18.98
N LEU A 121 -22.93 -1.19 19.73
CA LEU A 121 -23.38 -1.23 21.13
C LEU A 121 -24.86 -1.65 21.24
N SER A 122 -25.38 -2.39 20.25
CA SER A 122 -26.78 -2.81 20.18
C SER A 122 -27.04 -4.23 20.73
N VAL A 123 -26.05 -4.86 21.38
CA VAL A 123 -26.26 -6.12 22.13
C VAL A 123 -25.54 -6.10 23.48
N ALA A 124 -26.18 -5.45 24.46
CA ALA A 124 -25.99 -5.66 25.89
C ALA A 124 -27.35 -5.67 26.58
#